data_AF-A0A0Q6THG8-F1
#
_entry.id   AF-A0A0Q6THG8-F1
#
_cell.length_a   1.000
_cell.length_b   1.000
_cell.length_c   1.000
_cell.angle_alpha   90.00
_cell.angle_beta   90.00
_cell.angle_gamma   90.00
#
_symmetry.space_group_name_H-M   'P 1'
#
loop_
_entity.id
_entity.type
_entity.pdbx_description
1 polymer ?
#
loop_
_entity_poly.entity_id
_entity_poly.type
_entity_poly.pdbx_seq_one_letter_code
_entity_poly.pdbx_strand_id
1 'polypeptide(L)'
;MTLARAGWAALALVSLVGTARADGGGVYKCRKPDSTVVFSDRPCPEAESTQIARAGPKAPEASQFMSPRCLRLREQLRQGEGDMDEGMRQQLDYRYQRDCYAEEQEANDKVSRLMEDVRTRSMQERRALAEAKARQEREFAQCVELRTSLRARRAREAEMTAGERADLERLSAAFEQRCRGL
;
A
#
# COMPACT_ATOMS: atom_id res chain seq x y z
N MET A 1 9.57 36.28 60.24
CA MET A 1 8.69 35.42 59.41
C MET A 1 7.98 36.33 58.43
N THR A 2 8.50 36.41 57.20
CA THR A 2 8.02 37.32 56.14
C THR A 2 8.11 36.62 54.79
N LEU A 3 7.08 36.88 53.98
CA LEU A 3 6.72 36.32 52.68
C LEU A 3 7.75 36.61 51.57
N ALA A 4 7.97 35.66 50.64
CA ALA A 4 8.38 35.98 49.26
C ALA A 4 8.07 34.84 48.26
N ARG A 5 6.88 34.94 47.64
CA ARG A 5 6.65 34.98 46.19
C ARG A 5 7.26 33.89 45.28
N ALA A 6 6.38 32.98 44.87
CA ALA A 6 5.87 32.80 43.50
C ALA A 6 6.71 33.31 42.31
N GLY A 7 6.87 32.43 41.30
CA GLY A 7 6.98 32.91 39.91
C GLY A 7 7.72 32.02 38.92
N TRP A 8 7.27 30.79 38.64
CA TRP A 8 7.63 30.05 37.42
C TRP A 8 6.49 29.07 37.12
N ALA A 9 5.98 28.88 35.91
CA ALA A 9 5.98 29.62 34.67
C ALA A 9 4.82 29.00 33.89
N ALA A 10 3.90 29.83 33.42
CA ALA A 10 2.84 29.41 32.52
C ALA A 10 3.46 29.09 31.15
N LEU A 11 3.43 27.81 30.75
CA LEU A 11 3.72 27.36 29.40
C LEU A 11 2.91 26.09 29.12
N ALA A 12 1.59 26.24 29.19
CA ALA A 12 0.62 25.24 28.78
C ALA A 12 -0.30 25.87 27.74
N LEU A 13 0.22 26.09 26.54
CA LEU A 13 -0.55 26.40 25.34
C LEU A 13 0.37 26.18 24.14
N VAL A 14 -0.11 25.37 23.18
CA VAL A 14 0.50 24.91 21.91
C VAL A 14 0.71 23.38 21.92
N SER A 15 -0.40 22.65 21.78
CA SER A 15 -0.41 21.30 21.20
C SER A 15 -1.80 20.98 20.65
N LEU A 16 -2.28 21.81 19.73
CA LEU A 16 -3.46 21.54 18.91
C LEU A 16 -3.20 21.99 17.47
N VAL A 17 -2.20 21.38 16.85
CA VAL A 17 -2.16 21.24 15.39
C VAL A 17 -2.25 19.75 15.13
N GLY A 18 -3.43 19.34 14.66
CA GLY A 18 -3.73 17.96 14.33
C GLY A 18 -2.71 17.42 13.33
N THR A 19 -1.93 16.43 13.77
CA THR A 19 -1.18 15.60 12.86
C THR A 19 -2.18 14.72 12.10
N ALA A 20 -2.66 15.20 10.97
CA ALA A 20 -3.21 14.32 9.95
C ALA A 20 -2.05 13.49 9.39
N ARG A 21 -1.68 12.41 10.10
CA ARG A 21 -0.88 11.33 9.52
C ARG A 21 -1.78 10.60 8.52
N ALA A 22 -1.83 11.10 7.30
CA ALA A 22 -2.20 10.30 6.16
C ALA A 22 -0.96 9.49 5.74
N ASP A 23 -0.66 8.42 6.49
CA ASP A 23 0.27 7.38 6.05
C ASP A 23 -0.43 6.55 4.95
N GLY A 24 -0.46 7.14 3.76
CA GLY A 24 -0.90 6.51 2.54
C GLY A 24 -0.45 7.41 1.41
N GLY A 25 0.47 6.93 0.58
CA GLY A 25 0.96 7.63 -0.62
C GLY A 25 -0.16 7.84 -1.64
N GLY A 26 -1.10 8.72 -1.33
CA GLY A 26 -2.20 9.13 -2.17
C GLY A 26 -1.86 10.47 -2.79
N VAL A 27 -1.85 10.52 -4.12
CA VAL A 27 -1.73 11.76 -4.88
C VAL A 27 -3.09 12.48 -4.81
N TYR A 28 -3.08 13.74 -4.39
CA TYR A 28 -4.27 14.59 -4.36
C TYR A 28 -4.53 15.17 -5.76
N LYS A 29 -5.79 15.11 -6.21
CA LYS A 29 -6.25 15.81 -7.41
C LYS A 29 -6.84 17.15 -6.97
N CYS A 30 -6.11 18.23 -7.22
CA CYS A 30 -6.50 19.60 -6.91
C CYS A 30 -7.15 20.25 -8.13
N ARG A 31 -8.31 20.88 -7.94
CA ARG A 31 -8.97 21.67 -8.98
C ARG A 31 -8.81 23.15 -8.64
N LYS A 32 -8.03 23.84 -9.46
CA LYS A 32 -7.82 25.29 -9.35
C LYS A 32 -9.06 26.08 -9.83
N PRO A 33 -9.21 27.35 -9.42
CA PRO A 33 -10.31 28.21 -9.85
C PRO A 33 -10.33 28.48 -11.37
N ASP A 34 -9.20 28.31 -12.06
CA ASP A 34 -9.06 28.37 -13.52
C ASP A 34 -9.53 27.07 -14.22
N SER A 35 -10.17 26.16 -13.49
CA SER A 35 -10.61 24.82 -13.91
C SER A 35 -9.50 23.81 -14.24
N THR A 36 -8.23 24.18 -14.09
CA THR A 36 -7.11 23.27 -14.31
C THR A 36 -7.00 22.26 -13.17
N VAL A 37 -6.57 21.04 -13.52
CA VAL A 37 -6.41 19.94 -12.58
C VAL A 37 -4.93 19.66 -12.39
N VAL A 38 -4.46 19.72 -11.14
CA VAL A 38 -3.07 19.44 -10.76
C VAL A 38 -3.02 18.27 -9.79
N PHE A 39 -2.06 17.37 -10.01
CA PHE A 39 -1.78 16.26 -9.10
C PHE A 39 -0.68 16.69 -8.13
N SER A 40 -0.94 16.58 -6.83
CA SER A 40 -0.04 17.03 -5.78
C SER A 40 0.12 15.96 -4.72
N ASP A 41 1.35 15.73 -4.25
CA ASP A 41 1.62 14.86 -3.10
C ASP A 41 1.26 15.52 -1.76
N ARG A 42 0.86 16.81 -1.82
CA ARG A 42 0.43 17.61 -0.66
C ARG A 42 -1.07 17.91 -0.75
N PRO A 43 -1.78 18.00 0.39
CA PRO A 43 -3.18 18.43 0.43
C PRO A 43 -3.37 19.76 -0.30
N CYS A 44 -4.47 19.90 -1.04
CA CYS A 44 -4.76 21.12 -1.79
C CYS A 44 -4.99 22.30 -0.82
N PRO A 45 -4.58 23.53 -1.18
CA PRO A 45 -4.88 24.72 -0.40
C PRO A 45 -6.41 24.93 -0.30
N GLU A 46 -6.88 25.46 0.83
CA GLU A 46 -8.26 25.39 1.38
C GLU A 46 -9.42 25.87 0.48
N ALA A 47 -9.15 26.41 -0.72
CA ALA A 47 -10.16 26.89 -1.66
C ALA A 47 -10.48 25.90 -2.81
N GLU A 48 -9.87 24.70 -2.82
CA GLU A 48 -9.90 23.78 -3.96
C GLU A 48 -10.53 22.42 -3.58
N SER A 49 -11.46 21.92 -4.40
CA SER A 49 -12.08 20.62 -4.17
C SER A 49 -11.01 19.52 -4.23
N THR A 50 -10.73 18.89 -3.10
CA THR A 50 -9.83 17.74 -3.00
C THR A 50 -10.57 16.48 -3.43
N GLN A 51 -10.10 15.83 -4.48
CA GLN A 51 -10.45 14.43 -4.74
C GLN A 51 -9.19 13.60 -4.58
N ILE A 52 -9.25 12.53 -3.78
CA ILE A 52 -8.16 11.56 -3.70
C ILE A 52 -8.07 10.89 -5.08
N ALA A 53 -6.98 11.13 -5.80
CA ALA A 53 -6.76 10.43 -7.07
C ALA A 53 -6.45 8.97 -6.72
N ARG A 54 -7.38 8.06 -6.99
CA ARG A 54 -7.04 6.63 -7.01
C ARG A 54 -6.19 6.38 -8.26
N ALA A 55 -4.88 6.56 -8.12
CA ALA A 55 -3.87 6.21 -9.14
C ALA A 55 -3.63 4.70 -9.17
N GLY A 56 -4.69 3.91 -9.25
CA GLY A 56 -4.64 2.46 -9.49
C GLY A 56 -5.01 2.15 -10.93
N PRO A 57 -4.63 0.97 -11.45
CA PRO A 57 -5.18 0.50 -12.72
C PRO A 57 -6.71 0.57 -12.64
N LYS A 58 -7.35 1.18 -13.66
CA LYS A 58 -8.80 1.20 -13.75
C LYS A 58 -9.28 -0.25 -13.77
N ALA A 59 -10.22 -0.58 -12.90
CA ALA A 59 -10.80 -1.93 -12.90
C ALA A 59 -11.35 -2.23 -14.30
N PRO A 60 -11.15 -3.45 -14.82
CA PRO A 60 -11.75 -3.84 -16.08
C PRO A 60 -13.26 -3.71 -15.95
N GLU A 61 -13.87 -3.05 -16.92
CA GLU A 61 -15.33 -2.91 -16.92
C GLU A 61 -15.95 -4.20 -17.47
N ALA A 62 -17.08 -4.62 -16.90
CA ALA A 62 -17.83 -5.78 -17.39
C ALA A 62 -18.20 -5.62 -18.88
N SER A 63 -18.31 -4.38 -19.35
CA SER A 63 -18.51 -4.03 -20.76
C SER A 63 -17.52 -4.69 -21.72
N GLN A 64 -16.28 -4.93 -21.28
CA GLN A 64 -15.22 -5.52 -22.11
C GLN A 64 -15.47 -7.01 -22.40
N PHE A 65 -16.30 -7.68 -21.60
CA PHE A 65 -16.60 -9.10 -21.71
C PHE A 65 -17.99 -9.38 -22.29
N MET A 66 -18.75 -8.33 -22.62
CA MET A 66 -20.08 -8.44 -23.21
C MET A 66 -20.03 -8.34 -24.74
N SER A 67 -21.02 -8.94 -25.39
CA SER A 67 -21.17 -8.93 -26.83
C SER A 67 -21.50 -7.53 -27.37
N PRO A 68 -21.09 -7.21 -28.61
CA PRO A 68 -21.45 -5.95 -29.25
C PRO A 68 -22.97 -5.71 -29.37
N ARG A 69 -23.79 -6.76 -29.31
CA ARG A 69 -25.26 -6.63 -29.30
C ARG A 69 -25.74 -6.08 -27.96
N CYS A 70 -25.33 -6.70 -26.86
CA CYS A 70 -25.77 -6.29 -25.52
C CYS A 70 -25.19 -4.93 -25.13
N LEU A 71 -23.97 -4.62 -25.57
CA LEU A 71 -23.39 -3.28 -25.40
C LEU A 71 -24.20 -2.18 -26.10
N ARG A 72 -24.66 -2.42 -27.33
CA ARG A 72 -25.51 -1.46 -28.04
C ARG A 72 -26.86 -1.26 -27.34
N LEU A 73 -27.48 -2.35 -26.86
CA LEU A 73 -28.76 -2.28 -26.17
C LEU A 73 -28.63 -1.54 -24.82
N ARG A 74 -27.55 -1.80 -24.08
CA ARG A 74 -27.23 -1.08 -22.85
C ARG A 74 -26.96 0.41 -23.09
N GLU A 75 -26.28 0.74 -24.18
CA GLU A 75 -26.03 2.14 -24.55
C GLU A 75 -27.33 2.86 -24.96
N GLN A 76 -28.24 2.18 -25.66
CA GLN A 76 -29.57 2.73 -25.96
C GLN A 76 -30.37 3.03 -24.68
N LEU A 77 -30.32 2.13 -23.70
CA LEU A 77 -30.94 2.35 -22.39
C LEU A 77 -30.32 3.54 -21.65
N ARG A 78 -28.99 3.68 -21.70
CA ARG A 78 -28.26 4.81 -21.09
C ARG A 78 -28.57 6.15 -21.77
N GLN A 79 -28.67 6.16 -23.10
CA GLN A 79 -29.00 7.36 -23.88
C GLN A 79 -30.48 7.76 -23.73
N GLY A 80 -31.37 6.81 -23.45
CA GLY A 80 -32.80 7.02 -23.28
C GLY A 80 -33.24 7.66 -21.97
N GLU A 81 -32.33 7.98 -21.05
CA GLU A 81 -32.68 8.53 -19.72
C GLU A 81 -33.30 9.95 -19.75
N GLY A 82 -33.28 10.66 -20.87
CA GLY A 82 -33.75 12.06 -20.95
C GLY A 82 -34.94 12.37 -21.87
N ASP A 83 -35.16 11.59 -22.94
CA ASP A 83 -36.10 11.96 -24.03
C ASP A 83 -36.84 10.75 -24.62
N MET A 84 -36.79 9.59 -23.95
CA MET A 84 -37.41 8.36 -24.44
C MET A 84 -38.80 8.16 -23.84
N ASP A 85 -39.77 7.79 -24.69
CA ASP A 85 -41.09 7.35 -24.26
C ASP A 85 -40.97 6.19 -23.24
N GLU A 86 -41.71 6.27 -22.14
CA GLU A 86 -41.61 5.31 -21.04
C GLU A 86 -41.95 3.87 -21.49
N GLY A 87 -42.90 3.72 -22.43
CA GLY A 87 -43.24 2.43 -23.01
C GLY A 87 -42.11 1.84 -23.85
N MET A 88 -41.40 2.69 -24.60
CA MET A 88 -40.20 2.27 -25.35
C MET A 88 -39.08 1.84 -24.39
N ARG A 89 -38.87 2.58 -23.29
CA ARG A 89 -37.87 2.23 -22.28
C ARG A 89 -38.16 0.87 -21.65
N GLN A 90 -39.40 0.63 -21.21
CA GLN A 90 -39.81 -0.67 -20.65
C GLN A 90 -39.60 -1.82 -21.65
N GLN A 91 -39.86 -1.58 -22.94
CA GLN A 91 -39.62 -2.60 -23.97
C GLN A 91 -38.13 -2.92 -24.14
N LEU A 92 -37.26 -1.91 -24.11
CA LEU A 92 -35.81 -2.10 -24.18
C LEU A 92 -35.28 -2.81 -22.93
N ASP A 93 -35.75 -2.44 -21.75
CA ASP A 93 -35.38 -3.08 -20.49
C ASP A 93 -35.76 -4.55 -20.51
N TYR A 94 -36.99 -4.89 -20.94
CA TYR A 94 -37.43 -6.28 -21.06
C TYR A 94 -36.57 -7.08 -22.05
N ARG A 95 -36.25 -6.50 -23.22
CA ARG A 95 -35.36 -7.15 -24.21
C ARG A 95 -33.96 -7.36 -23.66
N TYR A 96 -33.43 -6.38 -22.94
CA TYR A 96 -32.11 -6.47 -22.32
C TYR A 96 -32.08 -7.54 -21.25
N GLN A 97 -33.06 -7.56 -20.37
CA GLN A 97 -33.17 -8.56 -19.31
C GLN A 97 -33.29 -9.99 -19.88
N ARG A 98 -34.05 -10.17 -20.96
CA ARG A 98 -34.21 -11.48 -21.59
C ARG A 98 -32.97 -11.93 -22.35
N ASP A 99 -32.35 -11.03 -23.13
CA ASP A 99 -31.32 -11.41 -24.11
C ASP A 99 -29.89 -11.26 -23.56
N CYS A 100 -29.67 -10.41 -22.54
CA CYS A 100 -28.34 -9.99 -22.12
C CYS A 100 -28.02 -10.25 -20.64
N TYR A 101 -29.00 -10.63 -19.81
CA TYR A 101 -28.79 -10.82 -18.37
C TYR A 101 -27.75 -11.89 -18.05
N ALA A 102 -27.81 -13.05 -18.73
CA ALA A 102 -26.84 -14.13 -18.49
C ALA A 102 -25.41 -13.72 -18.85
N GLU A 103 -25.24 -12.99 -19.96
CA GLU A 103 -23.95 -12.49 -20.40
C GLU A 103 -23.39 -11.40 -19.46
N GLU A 104 -24.25 -10.53 -18.94
CA GLU A 104 -23.87 -9.53 -17.95
C GLU A 104 -23.42 -10.19 -16.62
N GLN A 105 -24.12 -11.23 -16.17
CA GLN A 105 -23.70 -12.00 -14.98
C GLN A 105 -22.32 -12.62 -15.21
N GLU A 106 -22.09 -13.29 -16.34
CA GLU A 106 -20.80 -13.89 -16.66
C GLU A 106 -19.68 -12.84 -16.76
N ALA A 107 -19.97 -11.68 -17.35
CA ALA A 107 -19.03 -10.57 -17.45
C ALA A 107 -18.66 -10.02 -16.06
N ASN A 108 -19.64 -9.84 -15.17
CA ASN A 108 -19.41 -9.39 -13.79
C ASN A 108 -18.63 -10.42 -12.99
N ASP A 109 -18.89 -11.71 -13.17
CA ASP A 109 -18.14 -12.79 -12.53
C ASP A 109 -16.68 -12.78 -12.98
N LYS A 110 -16.42 -12.59 -14.28
CA LYS A 110 -15.06 -12.47 -14.82
C LYS A 110 -14.31 -11.29 -14.21
N VAL A 111 -14.95 -10.12 -14.14
CA VAL A 111 -14.35 -8.93 -13.50
C VAL A 111 -14.04 -9.22 -12.03
N SER A 112 -14.96 -9.84 -11.31
CA SER A 112 -14.79 -10.16 -9.88
C SER A 112 -13.60 -11.09 -9.65
N ARG A 113 -13.47 -12.15 -10.46
CA ARG A 113 -12.32 -13.07 -10.42
C ARG A 113 -11.00 -12.37 -10.72
N LEU A 114 -10.95 -11.52 -11.76
CA LEU A 114 -9.75 -10.75 -12.09
C LEU A 114 -9.34 -9.82 -10.94
N MET A 115 -10.30 -9.16 -10.30
CA MET A 115 -10.02 -8.28 -9.16
C MET A 115 -9.53 -9.07 -7.95
N GLU A 116 -10.09 -10.25 -7.69
CA GLU A 116 -9.61 -11.16 -6.66
C GLU A 116 -8.18 -11.64 -6.95
N ASP A 117 -7.87 -12.01 -8.19
CA ASP A 117 -6.52 -12.40 -8.62
C ASP A 117 -5.50 -11.27 -8.44
N VAL A 118 -5.85 -10.04 -8.82
CA VAL A 118 -4.98 -8.87 -8.60
C VAL A 118 -4.75 -8.64 -7.10
N ARG A 119 -5.81 -8.74 -6.29
CA ARG A 119 -5.70 -8.56 -4.83
C ARG A 119 -4.85 -9.64 -4.19
N THR A 120 -5.05 -10.90 -4.57
CA THR A 120 -4.29 -12.04 -4.02
C THR A 120 -2.82 -11.95 -4.41
N ARG A 121 -2.49 -11.64 -5.67
CA ARG A 121 -1.11 -11.39 -6.11
C ARG A 121 -0.45 -10.26 -5.33
N SER A 122 -1.12 -9.12 -5.18
CA SER A 122 -0.59 -7.99 -4.40
C SER A 122 -0.33 -8.37 -2.93
N MET A 123 -1.22 -9.15 -2.32
CA MET A 123 -1.03 -9.65 -0.96
C MET A 123 0.14 -10.65 -0.86
N GLN A 124 0.30 -11.53 -1.85
CA GLN A 124 1.41 -12.48 -1.91
C GLN A 124 2.75 -11.78 -2.07
N GLU A 125 2.86 -10.79 -2.96
CA GLU A 125 4.06 -9.98 -3.14
C GLU A 125 4.48 -9.27 -1.85
N ARG A 126 3.51 -8.65 -1.15
CA ARG A 126 3.77 -7.99 0.14
C ARG A 126 4.27 -8.97 1.20
N ARG A 127 3.68 -10.17 1.27
CA ARG A 127 4.13 -11.23 2.19
C ARG A 127 5.55 -11.70 1.85
N ALA A 128 5.83 -11.94 0.58
CA ALA A 128 7.16 -12.36 0.12
C ALA A 128 8.23 -11.32 0.45
N LEU A 129 7.94 -10.03 0.25
CA LEU A 129 8.84 -8.93 0.62
C LEU A 129 9.06 -8.86 2.14
N ALA A 130 7.99 -9.01 2.94
CA ALA A 130 8.11 -9.02 4.39
C ALA A 130 8.94 -10.21 4.90
N GLU A 131 8.74 -11.39 4.34
CA GLU A 131 9.52 -12.59 4.67
C GLU A 131 10.99 -12.45 4.26
N ALA A 132 11.26 -11.89 3.08
CA ALA A 132 12.63 -11.62 2.63
C ALA A 132 13.34 -10.65 3.58
N LYS A 133 12.67 -9.57 3.98
CA LYS A 133 13.19 -8.62 4.97
C LYS A 133 13.45 -9.30 6.33
N ALA A 134 12.49 -10.08 6.83
CA ALA A 134 12.63 -10.80 8.09
C ALA A 134 13.74 -11.88 8.05
N ARG A 135 14.03 -12.47 6.88
CA ARG A 135 15.19 -13.36 6.70
C ARG A 135 16.50 -12.57 6.82
N GLN A 136 16.61 -11.45 6.09
CA GLN A 136 17.78 -10.59 6.12
C GLN A 136 18.08 -10.06 7.54
N GLU A 137 17.04 -9.63 8.27
CA GLU A 137 17.19 -9.16 9.65
C GLU A 137 17.72 -10.26 10.58
N ARG A 138 17.25 -11.50 10.41
CA ARG A 138 17.74 -12.66 11.20
C ARG A 138 19.18 -13.00 10.88
N GLU A 139 19.57 -12.99 9.61
CA GLU A 139 20.94 -13.24 9.18
C GLU A 139 21.90 -12.16 9.71
N PHE A 140 21.49 -10.89 9.62
CA PHE A 140 22.26 -9.78 10.17
C PHE A 140 22.42 -9.92 11.70
N ALA A 141 21.35 -10.23 12.43
CA ALA A 141 21.40 -10.45 13.87
C ALA A 141 22.38 -11.57 14.25
N GLN A 142 22.36 -12.69 13.52
CA GLN A 142 23.30 -13.80 13.75
C GLN A 142 24.76 -13.37 13.52
N CYS A 143 25.03 -12.57 12.50
CA CYS A 143 26.38 -12.05 12.24
C CYS A 143 26.83 -11.06 13.32
N VAL A 144 25.92 -10.23 13.84
CA VAL A 144 26.22 -9.35 14.98
C VAL A 144 26.61 -10.18 16.21
N GLU A 145 25.85 -11.23 16.53
CA GLU A 145 26.15 -12.12 17.67
C GLU A 145 27.46 -12.90 17.51
N LEU A 146 27.80 -13.35 16.29
CA LEU A 146 29.11 -13.96 16.07
C LEU A 146 30.24 -12.96 16.24
N ARG A 147 30.06 -11.73 15.75
CA ARG A 147 31.07 -10.68 15.85
C ARG A 147 31.33 -10.30 17.32
N THR A 148 30.29 -10.18 18.14
CA THR A 148 30.43 -9.90 19.57
C THR A 148 31.17 -11.06 20.27
N SER A 149 30.81 -12.31 19.97
CA SER A 149 31.49 -13.51 20.49
C SER A 149 32.97 -13.55 20.10
N LEU A 150 33.30 -13.28 18.83
CA LEU A 150 34.68 -13.20 18.35
C LEU A 150 35.47 -12.12 19.08
N ARG A 151 34.89 -10.93 19.27
CA ARG A 151 35.54 -9.83 19.99
C ARG A 151 35.82 -10.21 21.46
N ALA A 152 34.85 -10.83 22.13
CA ALA A 152 34.99 -11.27 23.52
C ALA A 152 36.04 -12.39 23.69
N ARG A 153 36.19 -13.28 22.69
CA ARG A 153 37.20 -14.34 22.69
C ARG A 153 38.60 -13.79 22.38
N ARG A 154 38.75 -12.94 21.36
CA ARG A 154 40.03 -12.28 21.03
C ARG A 154 40.59 -11.46 22.18
N ALA A 155 39.73 -10.81 22.97
CA ALA A 155 40.17 -10.08 24.15
C ALA A 155 40.86 -10.95 25.21
N ARG A 156 40.61 -12.27 25.22
CA ARG A 156 41.19 -13.25 26.17
C ARG A 156 42.19 -14.20 25.51
N GLU A 157 42.62 -13.92 24.29
CA GLU A 157 43.45 -14.82 23.49
C GLU A 157 44.79 -15.16 24.15
N ALA A 158 45.37 -14.23 24.92
CA ALA A 158 46.61 -14.45 25.66
C ALA A 158 46.49 -15.51 26.77
N GLU A 159 45.28 -15.74 27.29
CA GLU A 159 44.99 -16.72 28.35
C GLU A 159 44.52 -18.07 27.78
N MET A 160 44.34 -18.18 26.44
CA MET A 160 43.80 -19.37 25.79
C MET A 160 44.83 -20.47 25.57
N THR A 161 44.40 -21.70 25.79
CA THR A 161 45.13 -22.91 25.41
C THR A 161 45.29 -23.01 23.88
N ALA A 162 46.20 -23.86 23.40
CA ALA A 162 46.40 -24.07 21.97
C ALA A 162 45.14 -24.60 21.27
N GLY A 163 44.33 -25.43 21.95
CA GLY A 163 43.07 -25.94 21.42
C GLY A 163 42.02 -24.85 21.24
N GLU A 164 41.87 -23.98 22.24
CA GLU A 164 40.92 -22.85 22.18
C GLU A 164 41.30 -21.82 21.12
N ARG A 165 42.61 -21.62 20.88
CA ARG A 165 43.10 -20.78 19.77
C ARG A 165 42.72 -21.37 18.41
N ALA A 166 42.87 -22.68 18.22
CA ALA A 166 42.41 -23.34 16.99
C ALA A 166 40.88 -23.22 16.82
N ASP A 167 40.10 -23.29 17.90
CA ASP A 167 38.65 -23.04 17.87
C ASP A 167 38.31 -21.60 17.49
N LEU A 168 39.06 -20.63 18.02
CA LEU A 168 38.90 -19.22 17.68
C LEU A 168 39.18 -18.97 16.19
N GLU A 169 40.23 -19.59 15.64
CA GLU A 169 40.54 -19.54 14.21
C GLU A 169 39.40 -20.12 13.37
N ARG A 170 38.88 -21.31 13.73
CA ARG A 170 37.72 -21.93 13.07
C ARG A 170 36.49 -21.02 13.10
N LEU A 171 36.19 -20.42 14.25
CA LEU A 171 35.07 -19.49 14.41
C LEU A 171 35.27 -18.24 13.52
N SER A 172 36.51 -17.72 13.46
CA SER A 172 36.83 -16.56 12.64
C SER A 172 36.69 -16.85 11.14
N ALA A 173 37.14 -18.03 10.69
CA ALA A 173 36.96 -18.47 9.31
C ALA A 173 35.47 -18.64 8.96
N ALA A 174 34.68 -19.22 9.87
CA ALA A 174 33.23 -19.35 9.69
C ALA A 174 32.51 -17.99 9.62
N PHE A 175 32.95 -17.00 10.40
CA PHE A 175 32.45 -15.64 10.32
C PHE A 175 32.79 -14.99 8.97
N GLU A 176 34.05 -15.08 8.54
CA GLU A 176 34.49 -14.55 7.25
C GLU A 176 33.73 -15.20 6.08
N GLN A 177 33.45 -16.49 6.13
CA GLN A 177 32.71 -17.18 5.07
C GLN A 177 31.24 -16.75 4.99
N ARG A 178 30.59 -16.44 6.11
CA ARG A 178 29.13 -16.19 6.15
C ARG A 178 28.75 -14.72 6.20
N CYS A 179 29.59 -13.88 6.80
CA CYS A 179 29.24 -12.51 7.16
C CYS A 179 30.07 -11.45 6.42
N ARG A 180 31.11 -11.84 5.64
CA ARG A 180 31.95 -10.92 4.87
C ARG A 180 31.23 -10.45 3.60
N GLY A 181 30.21 -9.62 3.75
CA GLY A 181 29.41 -9.09 2.64
C GLY A 181 27.95 -8.78 2.99
N LEU A 182 27.52 -9.11 4.22
CA LEU A 182 26.30 -8.58 4.84
C LEU A 182 26.57 -7.18 5.41
#